data_AF-A0A945SHC2-F1
#
_entry.id   AF-A0A945SHC2-F1
#
_cell.length_a   1.000
_cell.length_b   1.000
_cell.length_c   1.000
_cell.angle_alpha   90.00
_cell.angle_beta   90.00
_cell.angle_gamma   90.00
#
_symmetry.space_group_name_H-M   'P 1'
#
loop_
_entity.id
_entity.type
_entity.pdbx_description
1 polymer ?
#
loop_
_entity_poly.entity_id
_entity_poly.type
_entity_poly.pdbx_seq_one_letter_code
_entity_poly.pdbx_strand_id
1 'polypeptide(L)'
;MMTWMRRNLFRSWWDGILSLVFGALAVYVVWALVNFVFVTGRWEIIEVNLTLLLVGRFPAEELWLVGASIVGLAFWISAASSSSTQPVENKQPWGARILDAVQRFGLLAGLGLLLIVLAEGMTPIYWALAIVGGIVAGRALGATRRAFAWVGKIPALVWHALLIAAPVTLIALTLTRSTLDSWGGFLINFYIAIISIVLSFPLGVLLALGRRS
;
A
#
# COMPACT_ATOMS: atom_id res chain seq x y z
N MET A 1 -30.01 -16.32 16.07
CA MET A 1 -28.88 -17.11 15.50
C MET A 1 -29.36 -18.38 14.80
N MET A 2 -30.04 -19.31 15.49
CA MET A 2 -30.50 -20.59 14.90
C MET A 2 -31.38 -20.44 13.64
N THR A 3 -32.32 -19.48 13.64
CA THR A 3 -33.16 -19.20 12.47
C THR A 3 -32.37 -18.69 11.26
N TRP A 4 -31.25 -18.00 11.49
CA TRP A 4 -30.34 -17.56 10.43
C TRP A 4 -29.54 -18.73 9.87
N MET A 5 -28.98 -19.60 10.74
CA MET A 5 -28.22 -20.77 10.32
C MET A 5 -29.08 -21.74 9.51
N ARG A 6 -30.33 -22.00 9.93
CA ARG A 6 -31.26 -22.87 9.19
C ARG A 6 -31.61 -22.31 7.80
N ARG A 7 -31.66 -20.98 7.65
CA ARG A 7 -32.01 -20.33 6.38
C ARG A 7 -30.81 -20.17 5.43
N ASN A 8 -29.59 -20.01 5.95
CA ASN A 8 -28.40 -19.74 5.14
C ASN A 8 -27.49 -20.96 4.93
N LEU A 9 -27.38 -21.85 5.92
CA LEU A 9 -26.46 -23.01 5.88
C LEU A 9 -27.21 -24.33 5.70
N PHE A 10 -28.37 -24.49 6.34
CA PHE A 10 -29.11 -25.77 6.38
C PHE A 10 -30.51 -25.64 5.75
N ARG A 11 -30.61 -24.94 4.61
CA ARG A 11 -31.90 -24.67 3.95
C ARG A 11 -32.52 -25.94 3.39
N SER A 12 -31.69 -26.85 2.85
CA SER A 12 -32.06 -28.19 2.41
C SER A 12 -31.09 -29.23 2.97
N TRP A 13 -31.42 -30.52 2.82
CA TRP A 13 -30.54 -31.61 3.25
C TRP A 13 -29.20 -31.61 2.47
N TRP A 14 -29.22 -31.21 1.20
CA TRP A 14 -28.02 -31.03 0.37
C TRP A 14 -27.16 -29.88 0.89
N ASP A 15 -27.77 -28.73 1.19
CA ASP A 15 -27.06 -27.58 1.78
C ASP A 15 -26.44 -27.94 3.15
N GLY A 16 -27.09 -28.84 3.90
CA GLY A 16 -26.56 -29.34 5.16
C GLY A 16 -25.32 -30.23 5.01
N ILE A 17 -25.32 -31.16 4.05
CA ILE A 17 -24.13 -31.97 3.72
C ILE A 17 -23.01 -31.05 3.23
N LEU A 18 -23.32 -30.12 2.32
CA LEU A 18 -22.36 -29.20 1.76
C LEU A 18 -21.73 -28.31 2.83
N SER A 19 -22.55 -27.75 3.73
CA SER A 19 -22.09 -26.94 4.86
C SER A 19 -21.22 -27.74 5.83
N LEU A 20 -21.53 -29.02 6.06
CA LEU A 20 -20.71 -29.89 6.90
C LEU A 20 -19.35 -30.18 6.27
N VAL A 21 -19.33 -30.53 4.98
CA VAL A 21 -18.09 -30.83 4.24
C VAL A 21 -17.20 -29.60 4.13
N PHE A 22 -17.74 -28.46 3.68
CA PHE A 22 -16.96 -27.22 3.57
C PHE A 22 -16.60 -26.64 4.94
N GLY A 23 -17.44 -26.82 5.96
CA GLY A 23 -17.12 -26.48 7.34
C GLY A 23 -15.93 -27.29 7.87
N ALA A 24 -15.95 -28.61 7.68
CA ALA A 24 -14.84 -29.48 8.06
C ALA A 24 -13.56 -29.16 7.27
N LEU A 25 -13.67 -28.92 5.96
CA LEU A 25 -12.54 -28.49 5.12
C LEU A 25 -11.98 -27.15 5.58
N ALA A 26 -12.82 -26.17 5.90
CA ALA A 26 -12.38 -24.86 6.40
C ALA A 26 -11.63 -25.00 7.72
N VAL A 27 -12.14 -25.81 8.65
CA VAL A 27 -11.45 -26.10 9.92
C VAL A 27 -10.11 -26.79 9.66
N TYR A 28 -10.05 -27.76 8.74
CA TYR A 28 -8.81 -28.42 8.35
C TYR A 28 -7.79 -27.45 7.74
N VAL A 29 -8.22 -26.57 6.83
CA VAL A 29 -7.33 -25.57 6.20
C VAL A 29 -6.82 -24.58 7.24
N VAL A 30 -7.69 -24.08 8.13
CA VAL A 30 -7.26 -23.18 9.21
C VAL A 30 -6.26 -23.89 10.12
N TRP A 31 -6.53 -25.12 10.52
CA TRP A 31 -5.61 -25.92 11.33
C TRP A 31 -4.28 -26.14 10.61
N ALA A 32 -4.30 -26.51 9.32
CA ALA A 32 -3.10 -26.72 8.51
C ALA A 32 -2.28 -25.43 8.37
N LEU A 33 -2.94 -24.28 8.17
CA LEU A 33 -2.30 -22.97 8.10
C LEU A 33 -1.67 -22.58 9.44
N VAL A 34 -2.39 -22.76 10.56
CA VAL A 34 -1.87 -22.46 11.90
C VAL A 34 -0.67 -23.37 12.22
N ASN A 35 -0.79 -24.67 11.93
CA ASN A 35 0.31 -25.61 12.13
C ASN A 35 1.52 -25.27 11.25
N PHE A 36 1.29 -24.90 9.98
CA PHE A 36 2.35 -24.41 9.11
C PHE A 36 3.00 -23.15 9.65
N VAL A 37 2.20 -22.18 10.10
CA VAL A 37 2.73 -20.88 10.50
C VAL A 37 3.51 -20.96 11.81
N PHE A 38 3.02 -21.71 12.79
CA PHE A 38 3.59 -21.70 14.14
C PHE A 38 4.45 -22.91 14.49
N VAL A 39 4.32 -24.04 13.78
CA VAL A 39 4.98 -25.30 14.16
C VAL A 39 5.96 -25.77 13.11
N THR A 40 5.53 -25.90 11.84
CA THR A 40 6.36 -26.54 10.80
C THR A 40 7.07 -25.54 9.88
N GLY A 41 6.72 -24.26 9.95
CA GLY A 41 7.24 -23.19 9.10
C GLY A 41 8.73 -22.91 9.35
N ARG A 42 9.51 -22.86 8.26
CA ARG A 42 10.94 -22.50 8.29
C ARG A 42 11.13 -21.03 7.94
N TRP A 43 10.86 -20.14 8.91
CA TRP A 43 10.88 -18.69 8.74
C TRP A 43 12.26 -18.10 8.45
N GLU A 44 13.32 -18.77 8.90
CA GLU A 44 14.71 -18.41 8.62
C GLU A 44 14.99 -18.23 7.11
N ILE A 45 14.36 -19.04 6.25
CA ILE A 45 14.52 -18.90 4.78
C ILE A 45 14.05 -17.54 4.31
N ILE A 46 12.94 -17.06 4.88
CA ILE A 46 12.36 -15.77 4.54
C ILE A 46 13.26 -14.68 5.12
N GLU A 47 13.58 -14.73 6.42
CA GLU A 47 14.45 -13.76 7.12
C GLU A 47 15.75 -13.47 6.37
N VAL A 48 16.48 -14.53 6.02
CA VAL A 48 17.79 -14.41 5.33
C VAL A 48 17.65 -13.92 3.89
N ASN A 49 16.50 -14.15 3.24
CA ASN A 49 16.27 -13.79 1.84
C ASN A 49 15.27 -12.63 1.66
N LEU A 50 14.94 -11.88 2.72
CA LEU A 50 13.93 -10.83 2.66
C LEU A 50 14.22 -9.79 1.58
N THR A 51 15.47 -9.33 1.49
CA THR A 51 15.90 -8.37 0.46
C THR A 51 15.70 -8.92 -0.95
N LEU A 52 16.04 -10.20 -1.17
CA LEU A 52 15.86 -10.87 -2.46
C LEU A 52 14.37 -11.05 -2.80
N LEU A 53 13.52 -11.34 -1.81
CA LEU A 53 12.07 -11.46 -1.99
C LEU A 53 11.42 -10.12 -2.31
N LEU A 54 11.88 -9.04 -1.66
CA LEU A 54 11.30 -7.72 -1.82
C LEU A 54 11.78 -7.00 -3.08
N VAL A 55 13.09 -7.05 -3.36
CA VAL A 55 13.75 -6.20 -4.37
C VAL A 55 14.40 -7.02 -5.49
N GLY A 56 14.43 -8.36 -5.38
CA GLY A 56 15.08 -9.20 -6.36
C GLY A 56 16.61 -9.05 -6.31
N ARG A 57 17.26 -9.09 -7.47
CA ARG A 57 18.73 -9.00 -7.61
C ARG A 57 19.17 -7.57 -7.90
N PHE A 58 18.45 -6.59 -7.38
CA PHE A 58 18.74 -5.18 -7.59
C PHE A 58 20.13 -4.83 -7.00
N PRO A 59 20.94 -3.98 -7.66
CA PRO A 59 22.26 -3.61 -7.17
C PRO A 59 22.20 -3.02 -5.76
N ALA A 60 23.02 -3.56 -4.84
CA ALA A 60 22.99 -3.21 -3.42
C ALA A 60 23.30 -1.72 -3.18
N GLU A 61 24.19 -1.17 -3.99
CA GLU A 61 24.64 0.22 -3.96
C GLU A 61 23.53 1.20 -4.34
N GLU A 62 22.53 0.74 -5.09
CA GLU A 62 21.43 1.54 -5.62
C GLU A 62 20.10 1.28 -4.90
N LEU A 63 20.07 0.39 -3.89
CA LEU A 63 18.86 0.09 -3.11
C LEU A 63 18.22 1.33 -2.47
N TRP A 64 19.02 2.36 -2.21
CA TRP A 64 18.53 3.64 -1.71
C TRP A 64 17.57 4.34 -2.69
N LEU A 65 17.71 4.13 -4.01
CA LEU A 65 16.79 4.69 -5.02
C LEU A 65 15.40 4.08 -4.87
N VAL A 66 15.32 2.77 -4.61
CA VAL A 66 14.07 2.07 -4.34
C VAL A 66 13.41 2.65 -3.09
N GLY A 67 14.14 2.72 -1.98
CA GLY A 67 13.62 3.30 -0.74
C GLY A 67 13.21 4.78 -0.91
N ALA A 68 14.04 5.58 -1.58
CA ALA A 68 13.76 6.99 -1.86
C ALA A 68 12.51 7.17 -2.73
N SER A 69 12.30 6.30 -3.73
CA SER A 69 11.10 6.35 -4.58
C SER A 69 9.82 6.07 -3.78
N ILE A 70 9.86 5.11 -2.85
CA ILE A 70 8.74 4.79 -1.95
C ILE A 70 8.46 5.96 -1.00
N VAL A 71 9.51 6.55 -0.42
CA VAL A 71 9.40 7.76 0.41
C VAL A 71 8.82 8.92 -0.40
N GLY A 72 9.27 9.11 -1.64
CA GLY A 72 8.77 10.13 -2.56
C GLY A 72 7.28 9.94 -2.90
N LEU A 73 6.83 8.69 -3.09
CA LEU A 73 5.42 8.37 -3.30
C LEU A 73 4.58 8.66 -2.06
N ALA A 74 5.06 8.25 -0.88
CA ALA A 74 4.39 8.53 0.39
C ALA A 74 4.27 10.04 0.64
N PHE A 75 5.35 10.79 0.33
CA PHE A 75 5.36 12.24 0.34
C PHE A 75 4.31 12.83 -0.61
N TRP A 76 4.28 12.40 -1.87
CA TRP A 76 3.34 12.92 -2.87
C TRP A 76 1.89 12.65 -2.51
N ILE A 77 1.54 11.42 -2.09
CA ILE A 77 0.17 11.07 -1.66
C ILE A 77 -0.25 11.94 -0.47
N SER A 78 0.66 12.12 0.49
CA SER A 78 0.42 12.93 1.68
C SER A 78 0.26 14.42 1.35
N ALA A 79 1.08 14.95 0.44
CA ALA A 79 1.00 16.32 -0.04
C ALA A 79 -0.26 16.58 -0.86
N ALA A 80 -0.57 15.72 -1.84
CA ALA A 80 -1.76 15.82 -2.67
C ALA A 80 -3.03 15.78 -1.80
N SER A 81 -3.13 14.83 -0.88
CA SER A 81 -4.30 14.71 0.01
C SER A 81 -4.46 15.89 0.99
N SER A 82 -3.36 16.42 1.53
CA SER A 82 -3.38 17.59 2.44
C SER A 82 -3.61 18.92 1.70
N SER A 83 -3.41 18.95 0.38
CA SER A 83 -3.54 20.14 -0.46
C SER A 83 -4.97 20.46 -0.93
N SER A 84 -5.93 19.57 -0.67
CA SER A 84 -7.35 19.81 -0.98
C SER A 84 -7.84 21.05 -0.24
N THR A 85 -8.38 22.01 -0.97
CA THR A 85 -8.92 23.27 -0.44
C THR A 85 -10.36 23.15 0.05
N GLN A 86 -11.00 21.99 -0.13
CA GLN A 86 -12.34 21.78 0.40
C GLN A 86 -12.31 21.77 1.92
N PRO A 87 -13.22 22.50 2.60
CA PRO A 87 -13.32 22.45 4.04
C PRO A 87 -13.59 21.01 4.46
N VAL A 88 -12.63 20.42 5.17
CA VAL A 88 -12.77 19.07 5.71
C VAL A 88 -13.78 19.17 6.85
N GLU A 89 -15.05 19.01 6.54
CA GLU A 89 -16.14 18.93 7.53
C GLU A 89 -16.10 17.57 8.24
N ASN A 90 -14.96 17.23 8.83
CA ASN A 90 -14.83 15.97 9.54
C ASN A 90 -15.05 16.23 11.05
N LYS A 91 -16.29 16.07 11.51
CA LYS A 91 -16.66 16.11 12.93
C LYS A 91 -16.38 14.80 13.68
N GLN A 92 -15.72 13.82 13.05
CA GLN A 92 -15.42 12.55 13.72
C GLN A 92 -14.47 12.74 14.92
N PRO A 93 -14.75 12.09 16.06
CA PRO A 93 -13.84 12.06 17.20
C PRO A 93 -12.54 11.33 16.84
N TRP A 94 -11.44 11.68 17.52
CA TRP A 94 -10.10 11.13 17.26
C TRP A 94 -10.06 9.60 17.27
N GLY A 95 -10.76 8.96 18.21
CA GLY A 95 -10.83 7.50 18.31
C GLY A 95 -11.48 6.83 17.10
N ALA A 96 -12.55 7.42 16.56
CA ALA A 96 -13.21 6.90 15.35
C ALA A 96 -12.30 7.01 14.12
N ARG A 97 -11.50 8.08 14.01
CA ARG A 97 -10.55 8.25 12.92
C ARG A 97 -9.42 7.22 12.95
N ILE A 98 -8.90 6.93 14.15
CA ILE A 98 -7.88 5.87 14.32
C ILE A 98 -8.50 4.53 13.95
N LEU A 99 -9.69 4.21 14.44
CA LEU A 99 -10.36 2.96 14.14
C LEU A 99 -10.61 2.81 12.62
N ASP A 100 -11.09 3.86 11.95
CA ASP A 100 -11.28 3.88 10.50
C ASP A 100 -9.94 3.65 9.76
N ALA A 101 -8.86 4.28 10.22
CA ALA A 101 -7.53 4.10 9.63
C ALA A 101 -7.00 2.66 9.84
N VAL A 102 -7.18 2.10 11.04
CA VAL A 102 -6.80 0.72 11.37
C VAL A 102 -7.62 -0.29 10.57
N GLN A 103 -8.93 -0.07 10.39
CA GLN A 103 -9.77 -0.95 9.58
C GLN A 103 -9.38 -0.93 8.10
N ARG A 104 -8.99 0.24 7.57
CA ARG A 104 -8.62 0.39 6.15
C ARG A 104 -7.19 -0.02 5.82
N PHE A 105 -6.26 0.32 6.72
CA PHE A 105 -4.82 0.20 6.46
C PHE A 105 -4.08 -0.68 7.47
N GLY A 106 -4.77 -1.23 8.48
CA GLY A 106 -4.16 -2.01 9.54
C GLY A 106 -3.48 -3.28 9.05
N LEU A 107 -3.99 -3.92 7.99
CA LEU A 107 -3.31 -5.05 7.36
C LEU A 107 -1.98 -4.64 6.71
N LEU A 108 -1.95 -3.51 6.01
CA LEU A 108 -0.73 -2.99 5.39
C LEU A 108 0.28 -2.53 6.44
N ALA A 109 -0.18 -1.84 7.48
CA ALA A 109 0.66 -1.41 8.59
C ALA A 109 1.20 -2.61 9.38
N GLY A 110 0.37 -3.62 9.62
CA GLY A 110 0.74 -4.86 10.29
C GLY A 110 1.75 -5.67 9.47
N LEU A 111 1.55 -5.77 8.16
CA LEU A 111 2.53 -6.38 7.25
C LEU A 111 3.86 -5.60 7.26
N GLY A 112 3.82 -4.28 7.19
CA GLY A 112 5.01 -3.44 7.26
C GLY A 112 5.78 -3.62 8.57
N LEU A 113 5.07 -3.63 9.70
CA LEU A 113 5.65 -3.91 11.01
C LEU A 113 6.27 -5.31 11.07
N LEU A 114 5.56 -6.32 10.57
CA LEU A 114 6.05 -7.69 10.49
C LEU A 114 7.35 -7.77 9.67
N LEU A 115 7.39 -7.13 8.51
CA LEU A 115 8.59 -7.08 7.66
C LEU A 115 9.76 -6.36 8.36
N ILE A 116 9.50 -5.32 9.14
CA ILE A 116 10.53 -4.62 9.92
C ILE A 116 11.06 -5.51 11.05
N VAL A 117 10.19 -6.25 11.73
CA VAL A 117 10.59 -7.18 12.80
C VAL A 117 11.39 -8.35 12.22
N LEU A 118 11.00 -8.85 11.05
CA LEU A 118 11.64 -9.97 10.39
C LEU A 118 12.96 -9.59 9.69
N ALA A 119 13.06 -8.36 9.20
CA ALA A 119 14.28 -7.81 8.67
C ALA A 119 15.16 -7.35 9.83
N GLU A 120 15.94 -8.27 10.38
CA GLU A 120 16.88 -7.97 11.46
C GLU A 120 17.80 -6.79 11.10
N GLY A 121 18.03 -5.86 12.04
CA GLY A 121 18.93 -4.72 11.89
C GLY A 121 18.27 -3.33 11.88
N MET A 122 19.08 -2.28 11.70
CA MET A 122 18.62 -0.88 11.81
C MET A 122 18.12 -0.31 10.47
N THR A 123 18.50 -0.90 9.33
CA THR A 123 18.15 -0.41 7.99
C THR A 123 16.65 -0.31 7.74
N PRO A 124 15.81 -1.32 8.06
CA PRO A 124 14.36 -1.25 7.85
C PRO A 124 13.70 -0.16 8.71
N ILE A 125 14.22 0.06 9.92
CA ILE A 125 13.75 1.12 10.83
C ILE A 125 14.03 2.49 10.22
N TYR A 126 15.23 2.73 9.67
CA TYR A 126 15.54 3.99 9.00
C TYR A 126 14.60 4.26 7.82
N TRP A 127 14.29 3.25 7.00
CA TRP A 127 13.33 3.39 5.90
C TRP A 127 11.90 3.66 6.40
N ALA A 128 11.45 2.97 7.45
CA ALA A 128 10.16 3.22 8.07
C ALA A 128 10.05 4.67 8.58
N LEU A 129 11.09 5.15 9.27
CA LEU A 129 11.17 6.53 9.74
C LEU A 129 11.23 7.52 8.57
N ALA A 130 11.96 7.21 7.50
CA ALA A 130 12.01 8.04 6.30
C ALA A 130 10.64 8.13 5.61
N ILE A 131 9.87 7.04 5.57
CA ILE A 131 8.49 7.05 5.04
C ILE A 131 7.60 7.94 5.92
N VAL A 132 7.66 7.79 7.24
CA VAL A 132 6.92 8.65 8.17
C VAL A 132 7.33 10.12 8.00
N GLY A 133 8.63 10.39 7.89
CA GLY A 133 9.17 11.73 7.61
C GLY A 133 8.66 12.31 6.29
N GLY A 134 8.66 11.51 5.23
CA GLY A 134 8.08 11.87 3.92
C GLY A 134 6.60 12.18 4.01
N ILE A 135 5.82 11.40 4.75
CA ILE A 135 4.39 11.66 4.99
C ILE A 135 4.22 13.00 5.72
N VAL A 136 4.96 13.24 6.79
CA VAL A 136 4.88 14.50 7.57
C VAL A 136 5.28 15.70 6.71
N ALA A 137 6.40 15.61 6.00
CA ALA A 137 6.86 16.65 5.09
C ALA A 137 5.86 16.93 3.98
N GLY A 138 5.29 15.88 3.38
CA GLY A 138 4.25 16.00 2.36
C GLY A 138 3.01 16.70 2.90
N ARG A 139 2.55 16.30 4.09
CA ARG A 139 1.40 16.94 4.76
C ARG A 139 1.63 18.42 5.03
N ALA A 140 2.81 18.76 5.54
CA ALA A 140 3.21 20.13 5.81
C ALA A 140 3.21 20.95 4.51
N LEU A 141 3.86 20.44 3.45
CA LEU A 141 3.89 21.10 2.14
C LEU A 141 2.48 21.26 1.55
N GLY A 142 1.64 20.22 1.60
CA GLY A 142 0.26 20.29 1.15
C GLY A 142 -0.56 21.31 1.93
N ALA A 143 -0.33 21.43 3.25
CA ALA A 143 -1.00 22.42 4.09
C ALA A 143 -0.60 23.87 3.75
N THR A 144 0.60 24.11 3.20
CA THR A 144 1.02 25.47 2.77
C THR A 144 0.07 26.05 1.70
N ARG A 145 -0.50 25.21 0.83
CA ARG A 145 -1.49 25.63 -0.17
C ARG A 145 -2.76 26.20 0.45
N ARG A 146 -3.11 25.77 1.68
CA ARG A 146 -4.23 26.30 2.48
C ARG A 146 -3.82 27.48 3.34
N ALA A 147 -2.62 27.43 3.92
CA ALA A 147 -2.13 28.45 4.84
C ALA A 147 -1.80 29.77 4.12
N PHE A 148 -1.33 29.71 2.87
CA PHE A 148 -0.87 30.88 2.16
C PHE A 148 -1.65 31.14 0.86
N ALA A 149 -2.32 32.30 0.79
CA ALA A 149 -3.21 32.66 -0.31
C ALA A 149 -2.53 32.70 -1.70
N TRP A 150 -1.26 33.12 -1.79
CA TRP A 150 -0.47 33.12 -3.02
C TRP A 150 -0.22 31.71 -3.58
N VAL A 151 0.03 30.72 -2.72
CA VAL A 151 0.20 29.31 -3.13
C VAL A 151 -1.13 28.70 -3.56
N GLY A 152 -2.22 29.10 -2.89
CA GLY A 152 -3.59 28.71 -3.27
C GLY A 152 -4.01 29.14 -4.67
N LYS A 153 -3.41 30.20 -5.23
CA LYS A 153 -3.67 30.69 -6.60
C LYS A 153 -3.06 29.80 -7.69
N ILE A 154 -2.10 28.94 -7.36
CA ILE A 154 -1.45 28.05 -8.34
C ILE A 154 -2.51 27.05 -8.85
N PRO A 155 -2.70 26.88 -10.18
CA PRO A 155 -3.64 25.91 -10.72
C PRO A 155 -3.41 24.51 -10.15
N ALA A 156 -4.50 23.80 -9.85
CA ALA A 156 -4.40 22.47 -9.22
C ALA A 156 -3.54 21.50 -10.04
N LEU A 157 -3.65 21.55 -11.36
CA LEU A 157 -2.87 20.71 -12.27
C LEU A 157 -1.36 20.99 -12.16
N VAL A 158 -0.97 22.27 -12.17
CA VAL A 158 0.44 22.68 -12.04
C VAL A 158 1.01 22.28 -10.68
N TRP A 159 0.23 22.43 -9.61
CA TRP A 159 0.64 22.02 -8.27
C TRP A 159 0.87 20.51 -8.15
N HIS A 160 -0.07 19.70 -8.62
CA HIS A 160 0.09 18.25 -8.57
C HIS A 160 1.21 17.77 -9.51
N ALA A 161 1.39 18.40 -10.67
CA ALA A 161 2.50 18.12 -11.58
C ALA A 161 3.86 18.43 -10.93
N LEU A 162 3.97 19.53 -10.17
CA LEU A 162 5.20 19.87 -9.45
C LEU A 162 5.48 18.88 -8.32
N LEU A 163 4.45 18.48 -7.57
CA LEU A 163 4.60 17.50 -6.48
C LEU A 163 4.98 16.10 -6.98
N ILE A 164 4.43 15.69 -8.13
CA ILE A 164 4.67 14.34 -8.67
C ILE A 164 6.02 14.23 -9.41
N ALA A 165 6.63 15.37 -9.79
CA ALA A 165 7.91 15.37 -10.48
C ALA A 165 9.01 14.64 -9.70
N ALA A 166 9.15 14.92 -8.40
CA ALA A 166 10.16 14.28 -7.55
C ALA A 166 10.04 12.74 -7.48
N PRO A 167 8.88 12.14 -7.11
CA PRO A 167 8.76 10.69 -7.12
C PRO A 167 8.90 10.08 -8.51
N VAL A 168 8.38 10.73 -9.56
CA VAL A 168 8.53 10.23 -10.94
C VAL A 168 9.99 10.22 -11.36
N THR A 169 10.77 11.26 -11.04
CA THR A 169 12.21 11.28 -11.31
C THR A 169 12.93 10.17 -10.55
N LEU A 170 12.62 9.94 -9.28
CA LEU A 170 13.24 8.85 -8.49
C LEU A 170 12.91 7.47 -9.08
N ILE A 171 11.66 7.24 -9.49
CA ILE A 171 11.26 6.00 -10.16
C ILE A 171 11.99 5.85 -11.49
N ALA A 172 12.05 6.93 -12.30
CA ALA A 172 12.76 6.92 -13.57
C ALA A 172 14.26 6.65 -13.39
N LEU A 173 14.91 7.25 -12.39
CA LEU A 173 16.30 6.97 -12.05
C LEU A 173 16.51 5.52 -11.60
N THR A 174 15.58 4.98 -10.82
CA THR A 174 15.62 3.55 -10.42
C THR A 174 15.59 2.65 -11.66
N LEU A 175 14.68 2.94 -12.59
CA LEU A 175 14.50 2.21 -13.85
C LEU A 175 15.71 2.33 -14.80
N THR A 176 16.42 3.46 -14.81
CA THR A 176 17.59 3.64 -15.71
C THR A 176 18.89 3.07 -15.15
N ARG A 177 19.00 2.95 -13.82
CA ARG A 177 20.22 2.46 -13.15
C ARG A 177 20.34 0.95 -13.08
N SER A 178 19.31 0.20 -13.46
CA SER A 178 19.29 -1.25 -13.34
C SER A 178 18.60 -1.91 -14.53
N THR A 179 19.11 -3.06 -14.96
CA THR A 179 18.54 -3.82 -16.08
C THR A 179 17.31 -4.59 -15.62
N LEU A 180 16.27 -4.65 -16.45
CA LEU A 180 15.01 -5.35 -16.12
C LEU A 180 15.21 -6.82 -15.70
N ASP A 181 16.28 -7.48 -16.17
CA ASP A 181 16.62 -8.86 -15.80
C ASP A 181 17.02 -9.04 -14.33
N SER A 182 17.46 -7.95 -13.68
CA SER A 182 17.76 -7.92 -12.25
C SER A 182 16.53 -7.66 -11.39
N TRP A 183 15.43 -7.23 -12.02
CA TRP A 183 14.18 -6.88 -11.34
C TRP A 183 13.40 -8.16 -11.10
N GLY A 184 13.16 -8.45 -9.83
CA GLY A 184 12.39 -9.61 -9.43
C GLY A 184 11.69 -9.35 -8.10
N GLY A 185 10.97 -10.35 -7.63
CA GLY A 185 10.29 -10.28 -6.35
C GLY A 185 9.13 -9.28 -6.34
N PHE A 186 8.91 -8.65 -5.19
CA PHE A 186 7.79 -7.74 -4.96
C PHE A 186 7.94 -6.41 -5.71
N LEU A 187 9.16 -5.90 -5.86
CA LEU A 187 9.44 -4.56 -6.39
C LEU A 187 8.93 -4.38 -7.83
N ILE A 188 9.16 -5.36 -8.70
CA ILE A 188 8.70 -5.28 -10.09
C ILE A 188 7.18 -5.25 -10.17
N ASN A 189 6.48 -6.06 -9.36
CA ASN A 189 5.03 -6.05 -9.28
C ASN A 189 4.51 -4.69 -8.79
N PHE A 190 5.16 -4.12 -7.79
CA PHE A 190 4.81 -2.82 -7.24
C PHE A 190 4.95 -1.70 -8.29
N TYR A 191 6.08 -1.62 -9.00
CA TYR A 191 6.27 -0.58 -10.02
C TYR A 191 5.38 -0.77 -11.23
N ILE A 192 5.18 -2.01 -11.70
CA ILE A 192 4.22 -2.29 -12.78
C ILE A 192 2.83 -1.83 -12.37
N ALA A 193 2.38 -2.15 -11.14
CA ALA A 193 1.08 -1.71 -10.65
C ALA A 193 0.96 -0.18 -10.62
N ILE A 194 1.99 0.54 -10.15
CA ILE A 194 1.99 2.01 -10.16
C ILE A 194 1.90 2.55 -11.59
N ILE A 195 2.75 2.07 -12.50
CA ILE A 195 2.78 2.53 -13.89
C ILE A 195 1.42 2.26 -14.55
N SER A 196 0.84 1.06 -14.35
CA SER A 196 -0.49 0.73 -14.83
C SER A 196 -1.57 1.66 -14.28
N ILE A 197 -1.59 1.95 -12.97
CA ILE A 197 -2.56 2.89 -12.38
C ILE A 197 -2.40 4.28 -12.98
N VAL A 198 -1.17 4.78 -13.09
CA VAL A 198 -0.87 6.13 -13.61
C VAL A 198 -1.26 6.26 -15.08
N LEU A 199 -1.08 5.22 -15.89
CA LEU A 199 -1.46 5.24 -17.31
C LEU A 199 -2.96 4.98 -17.52
N SER A 200 -3.55 4.02 -16.80
CA SER A 200 -4.95 3.63 -16.99
C SER A 200 -5.93 4.65 -16.40
N PHE A 201 -5.58 5.36 -15.34
CA PHE A 201 -6.49 6.32 -14.71
C PHE A 201 -6.86 7.49 -15.63
N PRO A 202 -5.91 8.23 -16.24
CA PRO A 202 -6.22 9.30 -17.19
C PRO A 202 -7.00 8.78 -18.39
N LEU A 203 -6.62 7.62 -18.94
CA LEU A 203 -7.32 7.01 -20.07
C LEU A 203 -8.78 6.67 -19.71
N GLY A 204 -9.02 6.11 -18.53
CA GLY A 204 -10.37 5.83 -18.03
C GLY A 204 -11.22 7.08 -17.89
N VAL A 205 -10.64 8.17 -17.38
CA VAL A 205 -11.31 9.48 -17.26
C VAL A 205 -11.63 10.07 -18.64
N LEU A 206 -10.68 10.04 -19.59
CA LEU A 206 -10.89 10.53 -20.96
C LEU A 206 -12.00 9.76 -21.68
N LEU A 207 -12.00 8.43 -21.58
CA LEU A 207 -13.08 7.60 -22.15
C LEU A 207 -14.44 7.86 -21.47
N ALA A 208 -14.45 8.12 -20.16
CA ALA A 208 -15.67 8.45 -19.44
C ALA A 208 -16.26 9.80 -19.86
N LEU A 209 -15.40 10.80 -20.11
CA LEU A 209 -15.82 12.11 -20.62
C LEU A 209 -16.28 12.04 -22.08
N GLY A 210 -15.59 11.25 -22.91
CA GLY A 210 -15.95 11.04 -24.32
C GLY A 210 -17.30 10.36 -24.54
N ARG A 211 -17.87 9.65 -23.55
CA ARG A 211 -19.22 9.08 -23.66
C ARG A 211 -20.36 10.09 -23.47
N ARG A 212 -20.05 11.29 -22.95
CA ARG A 212 -21.04 12.33 -22.63
C ARG A 212 -21.18 13.41 -23.72
N SER A 213 -20.52 13.25 -24.88
CA SER A 213 -20.81 14.00 -26.10
C SER A 213 -21.62 13.15 -27.07
#